data_AF-A0A0B5HZP3-F1
#
_entry.id   AF-A0A0B5HZP3-F1
#
_cell.length_a   1.000
_cell.length_b   1.000
_cell.length_c   1.000
_cell.angle_alpha   90.00
_cell.angle_beta   90.00
_cell.angle_gamma   90.00
#
_symmetry.space_group_name_H-M   'P 1'
#
loop_
_entity.id
_entity.type
_entity.pdbx_description
1 polymer ?
#
loop_
_entity_poly.entity_id
_entity_poly.type
_entity_poly.pdbx_seq_one_letter_code
_entity_poly.pdbx_strand_id
1 'polypeptide(L)'
;MPQNEGPQRESTPYDPFEEELGAVLRNTGDGFVVDDRRELVAGGLRRGKSRLVRRRLAVTGGVLALAAVGIGGVYGGSLLGPGGQAETSSVAAPPMQGQDSGAAAPGKEAMDATIPVKDLAAVLKANTPDGQWQFDNLGGQGQSVTGVYDDGKGKAGVSVGLYRAGGTPESGTDQVTCPDKAVVPYDDCTTERLPGGDRLMVLQGYEYPDKREETKNWRAVLLTKDGILIDANEYNAAAEKGAAISRENPPFSPAQLKALVTAEAWRPLAAQLPQLPGRTDTGKERSPGVPSAAAVQATLRSLLPKGVTVTSHGGGDGHGYVVVDDGEGPSLVGVDVQPTAGKIDDIAELFTGAGVVTLPDGTKVKSTQQPGEKGGEGVVWWSVDTLTPEGFRVAVSAFNSDAQYKAATRNEPALTMEQLKALALSPKWRKLPLK
;
A
#
# COMPACT_ATOMS: atom_id res chain seq x y z
N MET A 1 47.11 -64.43 -18.43
CA MET A 1 46.08 -64.45 -19.49
C MET A 1 45.02 -65.47 -19.11
N PRO A 2 43.71 -65.25 -19.33
CA PRO A 2 43.03 -64.11 -19.99
C PRO A 2 42.38 -63.15 -18.95
N GLN A 3 42.44 -61.82 -19.10
CA GLN A 3 41.55 -60.93 -19.89
C GLN A 3 40.05 -61.10 -19.57
N ASN A 4 39.51 -60.11 -18.84
CA ASN A 4 38.10 -59.75 -18.95
C ASN A 4 37.98 -58.22 -18.85
N GLU A 5 37.49 -57.66 -19.94
CA GLU A 5 37.35 -56.24 -20.25
C GLU A 5 36.20 -55.62 -19.45
N GLY A 6 36.39 -54.37 -19.01
CA GLY A 6 35.39 -53.62 -18.26
C GLY A 6 34.19 -53.22 -19.12
N PRO A 7 33.01 -52.96 -18.51
CA PRO A 7 31.83 -52.54 -19.26
C PRO A 7 31.99 -51.11 -19.75
N GLN A 8 31.61 -50.93 -21.01
CA GLN A 8 31.62 -49.69 -21.76
C GLN A 8 30.69 -48.64 -21.14
N ARG A 9 31.16 -47.39 -21.06
CA ARG A 9 30.31 -46.22 -20.83
C ARG A 9 29.48 -45.98 -22.09
N GLU A 10 28.18 -46.18 -22.00
CA GLU A 10 27.22 -45.69 -22.99
C GLU A 10 27.26 -44.15 -23.01
N SER A 11 27.73 -43.59 -24.12
CA SER A 11 27.59 -42.18 -24.46
C SER A 11 26.13 -41.92 -24.88
N THR A 12 25.41 -41.14 -24.09
CA THR A 12 24.05 -40.68 -24.41
C THR A 12 24.11 -39.75 -25.64
N PRO A 13 23.18 -39.85 -26.61
CA PRO A 13 23.13 -38.96 -27.77
C PRO A 13 22.78 -37.53 -27.32
N TYR A 14 23.57 -36.55 -27.78
CA TYR A 14 23.33 -35.12 -27.62
C TYR A 14 22.03 -34.71 -28.35
N ASP A 15 21.20 -33.89 -27.69
CA ASP A 15 19.95 -33.36 -28.25
C ASP A 15 20.24 -32.14 -29.17
N PRO A 16 20.03 -32.23 -30.49
CA PRO A 16 20.33 -31.16 -31.44
C PRO A 16 19.52 -29.88 -31.19
N PHE A 17 18.35 -30.01 -30.55
CA PHE A 17 17.45 -28.89 -30.28
C PHE A 17 18.04 -27.89 -29.27
N GLU A 18 18.72 -28.38 -28.24
CA GLU A 18 19.35 -27.57 -27.19
C GLU A 18 20.52 -26.73 -27.75
N GLU A 19 21.30 -27.29 -28.67
CA GLU A 19 22.38 -26.56 -29.35
C GLU A 19 21.84 -25.50 -30.31
N GLU A 20 20.78 -25.83 -31.06
CA GLU A 20 20.15 -24.89 -32.00
C GLU A 20 19.49 -23.73 -31.24
N LEU A 21 18.76 -24.01 -30.16
CA LEU A 21 18.18 -22.98 -29.29
C LEU A 21 19.26 -22.11 -28.64
N GLY A 22 20.33 -22.73 -28.14
CA GLY A 22 21.47 -22.02 -27.56
C GLY A 22 22.21 -21.13 -28.56
N ALA A 23 22.25 -21.52 -29.84
CA ALA A 23 22.83 -20.72 -30.92
C ALA A 23 21.93 -19.55 -31.31
N VAL A 24 20.61 -19.77 -31.41
CA VAL A 24 19.62 -18.72 -31.72
C VAL A 24 19.57 -17.65 -30.64
N LEU A 25 19.64 -18.04 -29.36
CA LEU A 25 19.65 -17.10 -28.24
C LEU A 25 20.92 -16.23 -28.21
N ARG A 26 22.10 -16.83 -28.46
CA ARG A 26 23.37 -16.07 -28.57
C ARG A 26 23.36 -15.11 -29.76
N ASN A 27 22.89 -15.55 -30.92
CA ASN A 27 22.80 -14.71 -32.11
C ASN A 27 21.82 -13.54 -31.93
N THR A 28 20.73 -13.77 -31.19
CA THR A 28 19.76 -12.70 -30.84
C THR A 28 20.35 -11.72 -29.82
N GLY A 29 21.15 -12.20 -28.86
CA GLY A 29 21.86 -11.37 -27.88
C GLY A 29 22.94 -10.48 -28.51
N ASP A 30 23.72 -11.03 -29.45
CA ASP A 30 24.78 -10.29 -30.16
C ASP A 30 24.22 -9.22 -31.12
N GLY A 31 22.92 -9.30 -31.46
CA GLY A 31 22.22 -8.28 -32.25
C GLY A 31 21.86 -7.00 -31.48
N PHE A 32 21.99 -6.98 -30.15
CA PHE A 32 21.77 -5.77 -29.34
C PHE A 32 23.04 -4.93 -29.24
N VAL A 33 23.41 -4.26 -30.33
CA VAL A 33 24.44 -3.22 -30.31
C VAL A 33 23.77 -1.86 -30.09
N VAL A 34 24.10 -1.21 -28.98
CA VAL A 34 23.62 0.13 -28.64
C VAL A 34 24.47 1.14 -29.42
N ASP A 35 24.03 1.50 -30.63
CA ASP A 35 24.82 2.31 -31.55
C ASP A 35 25.00 3.79 -31.16
N ASP A 36 24.22 4.33 -30.20
CA ASP A 36 24.42 5.75 -29.83
C ASP A 36 24.31 6.06 -28.33
N ARG A 37 25.43 5.85 -27.63
CA ARG A 37 25.63 6.28 -26.24
C ARG A 37 25.51 7.81 -26.06
N ARG A 38 25.70 8.62 -27.11
CA ARG A 38 25.64 10.09 -26.99
C ARG A 38 24.21 10.59 -26.90
N GLU A 39 23.26 9.95 -27.57
CA GLU A 39 21.84 10.29 -27.44
C GLU A 39 21.28 9.96 -26.06
N LEU A 40 21.70 8.85 -25.46
CA LEU A 40 21.33 8.48 -24.09
C LEU A 40 21.89 9.47 -23.05
N VAL A 41 23.15 9.89 -23.22
CA VAL A 41 23.78 10.90 -22.36
C VAL A 41 23.14 12.27 -22.56
N ALA A 42 22.82 12.66 -23.80
CA ALA A 42 22.14 13.92 -24.10
C ALA A 42 20.69 13.93 -23.56
N GLY A 43 19.97 12.81 -23.68
CA GLY A 43 18.63 12.62 -23.11
C GLY A 43 18.65 12.61 -21.58
N GLY A 44 19.69 12.04 -20.97
CA GLY A 44 19.96 12.09 -19.52
C GLY A 44 20.24 13.52 -19.03
N LEU A 45 21.10 14.26 -19.72
CA LEU A 45 21.43 15.66 -19.42
C LEU A 45 20.23 16.60 -19.58
N ARG A 46 19.39 16.38 -20.61
CA ARG A 46 18.18 17.17 -20.86
C ARG A 46 17.10 16.91 -19.79
N ARG A 47 16.96 15.67 -19.33
CA ARG A 47 16.11 15.30 -18.17
C ARG A 47 16.66 15.81 -16.84
N GLY A 48 17.98 15.81 -16.66
CA GLY A 48 18.65 16.35 -15.47
C GLY A 48 18.49 17.87 -15.34
N LYS A 49 18.70 18.62 -16.43
CA LYS A 49 18.54 20.08 -16.46
C LYS A 49 17.08 20.52 -16.24
N SER A 50 16.11 19.81 -16.82
CA SER A 50 14.69 20.11 -16.62
C SER A 50 14.23 19.84 -15.18
N ARG A 51 14.71 18.77 -14.53
CA ARG A 51 14.48 18.54 -13.08
C ARG A 51 15.13 19.60 -12.20
N LEU A 52 16.35 20.05 -12.52
CA LEU A 52 17.04 21.11 -11.76
C LEU A 52 16.36 22.48 -11.90
N VAL A 53 15.83 22.81 -13.08
CA VAL A 53 15.05 24.05 -13.30
C VAL A 53 13.74 24.02 -12.51
N ARG A 54 13.02 22.88 -12.50
CA ARG A 54 11.83 22.70 -11.65
C ARG A 54 12.14 22.83 -10.15
N ARG A 55 13.30 22.33 -9.71
CA ARG A 55 13.77 22.50 -8.31
C ARG A 55 14.13 23.95 -7.96
N ARG A 56 14.57 24.74 -8.94
CA ARG A 56 14.97 26.15 -8.73
C ARG A 56 13.82 27.15 -8.89
N LEU A 57 12.68 26.74 -9.42
CA LEU A 57 11.46 27.54 -9.50
C LEU A 57 10.52 27.35 -8.29
N ALA A 58 10.86 26.46 -7.33
CA ALA A 58 10.13 26.33 -6.06
C ALA A 58 10.53 27.39 -5.01
N VAL A 59 11.44 28.32 -5.34
CA VAL A 59 11.85 29.43 -4.48
C VAL A 59 11.86 30.71 -5.32
N THR A 60 10.68 31.25 -5.63
CA THR A 60 10.41 32.69 -5.89
C THR A 60 8.93 32.84 -6.28
N GLY A 61 8.20 33.69 -5.55
CA GLY A 61 6.74 33.79 -5.62
C GLY A 61 6.17 34.68 -6.74
N GLY A 62 4.85 34.89 -6.69
CA GLY A 62 4.17 36.00 -7.36
C GLY A 62 3.09 35.62 -8.38
N VAL A 63 1.88 36.10 -8.10
CA VAL A 63 0.60 36.05 -8.85
C VAL A 63 0.71 36.43 -10.34
N LEU A 64 -0.05 35.74 -11.20
CA LEU A 64 -0.84 36.34 -12.31
C LEU A 64 -1.79 35.30 -12.95
N ALA A 65 -3.06 35.69 -13.10
CA ALA A 65 -4.13 34.94 -13.76
C ALA A 65 -4.19 35.24 -15.26
N LEU A 66 -4.56 34.25 -16.09
CA LEU A 66 -5.59 34.30 -17.15
C LEU A 66 -5.64 33.00 -17.98
N ALA A 67 -6.84 32.68 -18.45
CA ALA A 67 -7.27 31.42 -19.04
C ALA A 67 -6.89 31.20 -20.51
N ALA A 68 -6.78 29.92 -20.92
CA ALA A 68 -7.11 29.45 -22.27
C ALA A 68 -7.37 27.94 -22.28
N VAL A 69 -8.52 27.55 -22.83
CA VAL A 69 -8.96 26.18 -23.11
C VAL A 69 -8.08 25.56 -24.19
N GLY A 70 -7.61 24.32 -23.95
CA GLY A 70 -6.91 23.50 -24.93
C GLY A 70 -7.11 22.02 -24.60
N ILE A 71 -8.03 21.38 -25.33
CA ILE A 71 -8.31 19.95 -25.30
C ILE A 71 -7.06 19.21 -25.81
N GLY A 72 -6.51 18.31 -24.99
CA GLY A 72 -5.31 17.54 -25.34
C GLY A 72 -4.83 16.62 -24.23
N GLY A 73 -5.74 15.85 -23.62
CA GLY A 73 -5.39 14.83 -22.63
C GLY A 73 -4.88 13.56 -23.30
N VAL A 74 -3.58 13.49 -23.61
CA VAL A 74 -2.87 12.22 -23.81
C VAL A 74 -1.95 12.04 -22.61
N TYR A 75 -2.43 11.35 -21.59
CA TYR A 75 -1.56 10.75 -20.57
C TYR A 75 -2.07 9.35 -20.27
N GLY A 76 -1.21 8.39 -20.64
CA GLY A 76 -1.51 6.97 -20.68
C GLY A 76 -1.62 6.31 -19.31
N GLY A 77 -2.50 5.31 -19.29
CA GLY A 77 -2.32 3.98 -18.71
C GLY A 77 -1.77 3.87 -17.29
N SER A 78 -2.64 3.48 -16.36
CA SER A 78 -2.54 2.15 -15.75
C SER A 78 -3.90 1.74 -15.18
N LEU A 79 -4.71 1.10 -16.03
CA LEU A 79 -5.60 0.04 -15.58
C LEU A 79 -4.69 -1.06 -15.05
N LEU A 80 -4.72 -1.32 -13.74
CA LEU A 80 -4.37 -2.58 -13.06
C LEU A 80 -4.51 -2.28 -11.55
N GLY A 81 -5.49 -2.92 -10.92
CA GLY A 81 -5.85 -2.67 -9.52
C GLY A 81 -4.76 -3.11 -8.54
N PRO A 82 -4.87 -2.74 -7.26
CA PRO A 82 -4.04 -3.31 -6.24
C PRO A 82 -4.79 -4.43 -5.54
N GLY A 83 -4.42 -5.66 -5.87
CA GLY A 83 -4.02 -6.60 -4.83
C GLY A 83 -2.74 -6.10 -4.17
N GLY A 84 -2.82 -4.94 -3.52
CA GLY A 84 -1.87 -4.60 -2.48
C GLY A 84 -2.31 -5.44 -1.30
N GLN A 85 -1.41 -6.28 -0.78
CA GLN A 85 -1.54 -6.62 0.63
C GLN A 85 -1.81 -5.31 1.36
N ALA A 86 -2.87 -5.27 2.16
CA ALA A 86 -3.01 -4.20 3.13
C ALA A 86 -1.78 -4.33 4.03
N GLU A 87 -0.68 -3.68 3.65
CA GLU A 87 0.35 -3.33 4.59
C GLU A 87 -0.39 -2.47 5.61
N THR A 88 -0.53 -3.02 6.81
CA THR A 88 -1.00 -2.26 7.96
C THR A 88 -0.13 -1.01 8.02
N SER A 89 -0.69 0.11 7.55
CA SER A 89 0.11 1.28 7.23
C SER A 89 0.54 1.91 8.54
N SER A 90 1.80 1.68 8.91
CA SER A 90 2.38 2.27 10.10
C SER A 90 2.59 3.77 9.90
N VAL A 91 2.31 4.54 10.94
CA VAL A 91 2.67 5.97 10.98
C VAL A 91 4.17 6.20 11.16
N ALA A 92 4.95 5.17 11.49
CA ALA A 92 6.37 5.26 11.78
C ALA A 92 7.30 4.80 10.65
N ALA A 93 6.78 4.12 9.64
CA ALA A 93 7.58 3.60 8.55
C ALA A 93 7.97 4.71 7.57
N PRO A 94 9.28 4.86 7.24
CA PRO A 94 9.67 5.54 6.02
C PRO A 94 9.07 4.87 4.80
N PRO A 95 8.76 5.62 3.72
CA PRO A 95 8.57 5.00 2.44
C PRO A 95 9.83 4.19 2.16
N MET A 96 9.68 2.87 2.03
CA MET A 96 10.70 2.06 1.41
C MET A 96 10.91 2.68 0.03
N GLN A 97 12.15 3.06 -0.32
CA GLN A 97 12.44 3.53 -1.67
C GLN A 97 11.81 2.52 -2.62
N GLY A 98 10.88 3.00 -3.44
CA GLY A 98 10.14 2.16 -4.34
C GLY A 98 11.11 1.21 -5.01
N GLN A 99 10.85 -0.10 -4.89
CA GLN A 99 11.03 -0.90 -6.07
C GLN A 99 10.28 -0.14 -7.16
N ASP A 100 11.04 0.49 -8.05
CA ASP A 100 10.56 0.73 -9.39
C ASP A 100 9.88 -0.59 -9.79
N SER A 101 8.55 -0.59 -9.83
CA SER A 101 7.77 -1.65 -10.47
C SER A 101 7.96 -1.49 -11.98
N GLY A 102 9.22 -1.61 -12.37
CA GLY A 102 9.81 -1.35 -13.66
C GLY A 102 10.90 -2.37 -13.92
N ALA A 103 10.63 -3.63 -13.57
CA ALA A 103 11.26 -4.78 -14.19
C ALA A 103 10.16 -5.81 -14.39
N ALA A 104 9.69 -5.92 -15.64
CA ALA A 104 8.85 -7.03 -16.06
C ALA A 104 9.64 -8.33 -15.81
N ALA A 105 9.31 -9.02 -14.73
CA ALA A 105 9.72 -10.41 -14.57
C ALA A 105 9.09 -11.21 -15.72
N PRO A 106 9.87 -12.04 -16.44
CA PRO A 106 9.35 -12.77 -17.57
C PRO A 106 8.32 -13.80 -17.11
N GLY A 107 7.12 -13.73 -17.68
CA GLY A 107 6.14 -14.83 -17.75
C GLY A 107 5.66 -15.40 -16.42
N LYS A 108 4.71 -14.71 -15.78
CA LYS A 108 3.64 -15.41 -15.05
C LYS A 108 2.33 -15.01 -15.71
N GLU A 109 1.76 -15.94 -16.47
CA GLU A 109 0.39 -15.79 -16.97
C GLU A 109 -0.49 -15.38 -15.79
N ALA A 110 -1.10 -14.21 -15.91
CA ALA A 110 -2.15 -13.80 -14.99
C ALA A 110 -3.20 -14.91 -15.03
N MET A 111 -3.54 -15.49 -13.88
CA MET A 111 -4.73 -16.31 -13.78
C MET A 111 -5.93 -15.36 -13.91
N ASP A 112 -6.23 -14.98 -15.15
CA ASP A 112 -7.30 -14.06 -15.48
C ASP A 112 -8.62 -14.72 -15.10
N ALA A 113 -9.35 -14.14 -14.15
CA ALA A 113 -10.74 -14.55 -14.01
C ALA A 113 -11.49 -14.11 -15.26
N THR A 114 -12.19 -15.05 -15.86
CA THR A 114 -12.93 -14.87 -17.11
C THR A 114 -14.36 -14.40 -16.87
N ILE A 115 -14.62 -13.60 -15.82
CA ILE A 115 -15.96 -13.09 -15.55
C ILE A 115 -16.26 -11.98 -16.58
N PRO A 116 -17.33 -12.09 -17.39
CA PRO A 116 -17.68 -11.03 -18.32
C PRO A 116 -18.03 -9.73 -17.59
N VAL A 117 -17.41 -8.61 -17.95
CA VAL A 117 -17.65 -7.31 -17.29
C VAL A 117 -19.11 -6.88 -17.42
N LYS A 118 -19.79 -7.22 -18.52
CA LYS A 118 -21.23 -7.01 -18.70
C LYS A 118 -22.09 -7.69 -17.62
N ASP A 119 -21.66 -8.82 -17.07
CA ASP A 119 -22.42 -9.55 -16.05
C ASP A 119 -22.23 -8.88 -14.69
N LEU A 120 -21.02 -8.42 -14.37
CA LEU A 120 -20.75 -7.57 -13.21
C LEU A 120 -21.55 -6.26 -13.26
N ALA A 121 -21.58 -5.62 -14.43
CA ALA A 121 -22.33 -4.39 -14.68
C ALA A 121 -23.85 -4.60 -14.50
N ALA A 122 -24.37 -5.75 -14.94
CA ALA A 122 -25.78 -6.10 -14.75
C ALA A 122 -26.13 -6.26 -13.27
N VAL A 123 -25.26 -6.91 -12.47
CA VAL A 123 -25.47 -7.04 -11.02
C VAL A 123 -25.38 -5.68 -10.32
N LEU A 124 -24.38 -4.87 -10.64
CA LEU A 124 -24.25 -3.51 -10.10
C LEU A 124 -25.49 -2.67 -10.40
N LYS A 125 -25.95 -2.63 -11.66
CA LYS A 125 -27.14 -1.88 -12.06
C LYS A 125 -28.42 -2.38 -11.39
N ALA A 126 -28.59 -3.70 -11.25
CA ALA A 126 -29.79 -4.28 -10.65
C ALA A 126 -29.89 -4.10 -9.13
N ASN A 127 -28.76 -3.85 -8.45
CA ASN A 127 -28.67 -3.70 -7.00
C ASN A 127 -28.31 -2.26 -6.57
N THR A 128 -28.54 -1.29 -7.46
CA THR A 128 -28.40 0.14 -7.16
C THR A 128 -29.71 0.88 -7.42
N PRO A 129 -29.91 2.07 -6.82
CA PRO A 129 -31.08 2.89 -7.08
C PRO A 129 -31.22 3.29 -8.55
N ASP A 130 -32.44 3.67 -8.96
CA ASP A 130 -32.72 4.11 -10.32
C ASP A 130 -31.79 5.26 -10.76
N GLY A 131 -31.18 5.10 -11.93
CA GLY A 131 -30.30 6.09 -12.53
C GLY A 131 -29.71 5.61 -13.86
N GLN A 132 -29.04 6.53 -14.55
CA GLN A 132 -28.36 6.24 -15.81
C GLN A 132 -26.95 5.74 -15.54
N TRP A 133 -26.52 4.75 -16.31
CA TRP A 133 -25.20 4.12 -16.19
C TRP A 133 -24.43 4.21 -17.50
N GLN A 134 -23.15 4.55 -17.40
CA GLN A 134 -22.17 4.43 -18.47
C GLN A 134 -21.03 3.55 -17.94
N PHE A 135 -20.98 2.30 -18.40
CA PHE A 135 -19.97 1.33 -17.96
C PHE A 135 -18.78 1.30 -18.89
N ASP A 136 -17.61 1.11 -18.31
CA ASP A 136 -16.38 0.91 -19.05
C ASP A 136 -16.22 -0.57 -19.44
N ASN A 137 -15.58 -0.82 -20.59
CA ASN A 137 -15.10 -2.14 -21.00
C ASN A 137 -16.14 -3.29 -20.92
N LEU A 138 -17.41 -3.04 -21.28
CA LEU A 138 -18.47 -4.07 -21.24
C LEU A 138 -18.16 -5.33 -22.08
N GLY A 139 -17.33 -5.22 -23.11
CA GLY A 139 -16.89 -6.34 -23.94
C GLY A 139 -15.74 -7.16 -23.34
N GLY A 140 -15.14 -6.70 -22.25
CA GLY A 140 -14.00 -7.34 -21.61
C GLY A 140 -14.38 -8.42 -20.59
N GLN A 141 -13.34 -9.01 -20.01
CA GLN A 141 -13.41 -9.93 -18.88
C GLN A 141 -12.57 -9.38 -17.74
N GLY A 142 -12.95 -9.68 -16.50
CA GLY A 142 -12.20 -9.26 -15.32
C GLY A 142 -12.99 -9.44 -14.03
N GLN A 143 -12.36 -9.14 -12.90
CA GLN A 143 -12.96 -9.32 -11.57
C GLN A 143 -13.62 -8.05 -11.01
N SER A 144 -13.66 -6.99 -11.81
CA SER A 144 -14.22 -5.70 -11.40
C SER A 144 -15.00 -5.04 -12.52
N VAL A 145 -15.88 -4.14 -12.12
CA VAL A 145 -16.62 -3.25 -13.01
C VAL A 145 -16.49 -1.82 -12.50
N THR A 146 -16.34 -0.89 -13.42
CA THR A 146 -16.37 0.55 -13.15
C THR A 146 -17.40 1.19 -14.08
N GLY A 147 -18.12 2.19 -13.58
CA GLY A 147 -19.03 2.98 -14.39
C GLY A 147 -19.34 4.33 -13.76
N VAL A 148 -19.90 5.20 -14.58
CA VAL A 148 -20.42 6.50 -14.17
C VAL A 148 -21.93 6.39 -13.99
N TYR A 149 -22.39 6.69 -12.79
CA TYR A 149 -23.80 6.76 -12.39
C TYR A 149 -24.28 8.21 -12.38
N ASP A 150 -25.52 8.42 -12.86
CA ASP A 150 -26.19 9.73 -12.85
C ASP A 150 -27.70 9.56 -12.59
N ASP A 151 -28.15 10.01 -11.42
CA ASP A 151 -29.56 10.08 -11.00
C ASP A 151 -30.20 11.46 -11.28
N GLY A 152 -29.54 12.30 -12.08
CA GLY A 152 -29.94 13.68 -12.35
C GLY A 152 -29.37 14.71 -11.36
N LYS A 153 -28.61 14.27 -10.35
CA LYS A 153 -28.00 15.16 -9.33
C LYS A 153 -26.49 15.34 -9.49
N GLY A 154 -25.94 14.97 -10.65
CA GLY A 154 -24.51 15.02 -10.97
C GLY A 154 -23.97 13.68 -11.43
N LYS A 155 -22.68 13.56 -11.73
CA LYS A 155 -22.06 12.27 -12.10
C LYS A 155 -21.20 11.73 -10.98
N ALA A 156 -21.30 10.43 -10.73
CA ALA A 156 -20.52 9.71 -9.73
C ALA A 156 -19.82 8.51 -10.37
N GLY A 157 -18.51 8.40 -10.19
CA GLY A 157 -17.78 7.17 -10.48
C GLY A 157 -18.11 6.14 -9.41
N VAL A 158 -18.39 4.91 -9.84
CA VAL A 158 -18.67 3.77 -8.96
C VAL A 158 -17.91 2.57 -9.48
N SER A 159 -17.30 1.81 -8.58
CA SER A 159 -16.67 0.53 -8.91
C SER A 159 -17.08 -0.55 -7.94
N VAL A 160 -17.12 -1.80 -8.42
CA VAL A 160 -17.22 -3.00 -7.59
C VAL A 160 -16.18 -4.01 -8.04
N GLY A 161 -15.45 -4.59 -7.10
CA GLY A 161 -14.49 -5.67 -7.32
C GLY A 161 -14.81 -6.92 -6.50
N LEU A 162 -14.51 -8.08 -7.06
CA LEU A 162 -14.63 -9.39 -6.42
C LEU A 162 -13.25 -10.03 -6.29
N TYR A 163 -12.84 -10.38 -5.07
CA TYR A 163 -11.49 -10.91 -4.84
C TYR A 163 -11.50 -12.09 -3.87
N ARG A 164 -10.48 -12.95 -3.96
CA ARG A 164 -10.18 -13.89 -2.86
C ARG A 164 -9.34 -13.15 -1.83
N ALA A 165 -9.75 -13.23 -0.57
CA ALA A 165 -9.12 -12.55 0.55
C ALA A 165 -7.68 -13.03 0.82
N GLY A 166 -7.35 -14.27 0.42
CA GLY A 166 -6.03 -14.86 0.54
C GLY A 166 -6.10 -16.37 0.71
N GLY A 167 -5.04 -16.97 1.25
CA GLY A 167 -4.93 -18.42 1.44
C GLY A 167 -5.85 -18.98 2.53
N THR A 168 -6.47 -18.13 3.35
CA THR A 168 -7.47 -18.50 4.36
C THR A 168 -8.68 -17.56 4.31
N PRO A 169 -9.86 -17.99 4.80
CA PRO A 169 -11.03 -17.13 4.90
C PRO A 169 -10.82 -15.85 5.72
N GLU A 170 -9.87 -15.86 6.65
CA GLU A 170 -9.55 -14.74 7.54
C GLU A 170 -8.56 -13.75 6.93
N SER A 171 -7.95 -14.06 5.78
CA SER A 171 -6.87 -13.27 5.17
C SER A 171 -7.29 -11.82 4.82
N GLY A 172 -8.60 -11.53 4.73
CA GLY A 172 -9.13 -10.21 4.43
C GLY A 172 -9.64 -9.43 5.65
N THR A 173 -9.39 -9.90 6.88
CA THR A 173 -9.97 -9.32 8.11
C THR A 173 -9.70 -7.82 8.25
N ASP A 174 -8.50 -7.36 7.87
CA ASP A 174 -8.12 -5.96 7.98
C ASP A 174 -8.88 -5.06 6.98
N GLN A 175 -9.36 -5.62 5.86
CA GLN A 175 -10.13 -4.87 4.85
C GLN A 175 -11.57 -4.58 5.28
N VAL A 176 -12.04 -5.25 6.34
CA VAL A 176 -13.38 -5.06 6.92
C VAL A 176 -13.31 -4.48 8.33
N THR A 177 -12.21 -3.81 8.65
CA THR A 177 -12.00 -3.10 9.91
C THR A 177 -11.89 -1.61 9.63
N CYS A 178 -12.59 -0.79 10.42
CA CYS A 178 -12.46 0.66 10.29
C CYS A 178 -11.00 1.09 10.47
N PRO A 179 -10.46 1.91 9.56
CA PRO A 179 -9.10 2.37 9.70
C PRO A 179 -8.98 3.28 10.93
N ASP A 180 -7.74 3.49 11.37
CA ASP A 180 -7.46 4.41 12.45
C ASP A 180 -7.57 5.86 11.95
N LYS A 181 -8.32 6.72 12.68
CA LYS A 181 -8.49 8.14 12.33
C LYS A 181 -7.18 8.93 12.35
N ALA A 182 -6.17 8.50 13.07
CA ALA A 182 -4.84 9.12 13.04
C ALA A 182 -4.12 8.92 11.69
N VAL A 183 -4.54 7.91 10.91
CA VAL A 183 -3.94 7.56 9.62
C VAL A 183 -4.85 7.98 8.47
N VAL A 184 -6.13 7.64 8.56
CA VAL A 184 -7.14 7.89 7.52
C VAL A 184 -8.28 8.69 8.16
N PRO A 185 -8.41 9.99 7.87
CA PRO A 185 -9.58 10.73 8.30
C PRO A 185 -10.81 10.24 7.56
N TYR A 186 -11.90 10.07 8.29
CA TYR A 186 -13.21 9.74 7.75
C TYR A 186 -14.30 10.40 8.57
N ASP A 187 -15.42 10.65 7.90
CA ASP A 187 -16.62 11.24 8.49
C ASP A 187 -17.32 10.20 9.38
N ASP A 188 -17.57 8.99 8.84
CA ASP A 188 -18.15 7.87 9.59
C ASP A 188 -17.58 6.52 9.13
N CYS A 189 -17.55 5.54 10.03
CA CYS A 189 -17.19 4.17 9.71
C CYS A 189 -17.88 3.18 10.65
N THR A 190 -18.48 2.15 10.07
CA THR A 190 -19.13 1.07 10.81
C THR A 190 -18.56 -0.28 10.39
N THR A 191 -18.45 -1.19 11.36
CA THR A 191 -18.18 -2.61 11.11
C THR A 191 -19.28 -3.47 11.71
N GLU A 192 -19.62 -4.56 11.03
CA GLU A 192 -20.69 -5.46 11.44
C GLU A 192 -20.34 -6.90 11.12
N ARG A 193 -20.77 -7.83 11.98
CA ARG A 193 -20.79 -9.26 11.68
C ARG A 193 -22.21 -9.65 11.30
N LEU A 194 -22.41 -10.04 10.05
CA LEU A 194 -23.72 -10.39 9.50
C LEU A 194 -24.16 -11.79 9.95
N PRO A 195 -25.48 -12.07 9.97
CA PRO A 195 -26.00 -13.43 10.09
C PRO A 195 -25.37 -14.33 9.03
N GLY A 196 -24.79 -15.47 9.44
CA GLY A 196 -24.05 -16.37 8.55
C GLY A 196 -22.52 -16.27 8.66
N GLY A 197 -22.01 -15.26 9.39
CA GLY A 197 -20.59 -15.16 9.76
C GLY A 197 -19.75 -14.23 8.87
N ASP A 198 -20.34 -13.68 7.82
CA ASP A 198 -19.72 -12.65 6.99
C ASP A 198 -19.44 -11.37 7.79
N ARG A 199 -18.46 -10.58 7.37
CA ARG A 199 -18.03 -9.33 8.03
C ARG A 199 -18.11 -8.19 7.04
N LEU A 200 -18.67 -7.06 7.47
CA LEU A 200 -18.92 -5.88 6.66
C LEU A 200 -18.23 -4.67 7.27
N MET A 201 -17.65 -3.83 6.42
CA MET A 201 -17.30 -2.45 6.75
C MET A 201 -18.03 -1.50 5.80
N VAL A 202 -18.51 -0.38 6.32
CA VAL A 202 -18.96 0.77 5.52
C VAL A 202 -18.23 2.02 6.02
N LEU A 203 -17.51 2.69 5.13
CA LEU A 203 -16.66 3.83 5.38
C LEU A 203 -17.13 5.03 4.55
N GLN A 204 -17.31 6.17 5.19
CA GLN A 204 -17.61 7.44 4.54
C GLN A 204 -16.43 8.40 4.77
N GLY A 205 -15.65 8.67 3.73
CA GLY A 205 -14.47 9.50 3.84
C GLY A 205 -14.11 10.22 2.54
N TYR A 206 -12.81 10.42 2.35
CA TYR A 206 -12.22 11.20 1.28
C TYR A 206 -11.17 10.37 0.57
N GLU A 207 -11.00 10.65 -0.73
CA GLU A 207 -9.92 10.04 -1.51
C GLU A 207 -8.54 10.43 -0.95
N TYR A 208 -8.40 11.69 -0.51
CA TYR A 208 -7.15 12.18 0.04
C TYR A 208 -7.26 12.47 1.53
N PRO A 209 -6.45 11.82 2.38
CA PRO A 209 -6.41 12.10 3.82
C PRO A 209 -6.12 13.56 4.15
N ASP A 210 -5.28 14.24 3.37
CA ASP A 210 -4.95 15.66 3.57
C ASP A 210 -6.03 16.62 3.05
N LYS A 211 -7.12 16.10 2.46
CA LYS A 211 -8.20 16.88 1.84
C LYS A 211 -7.70 17.95 0.87
N ARG A 212 -6.56 17.74 0.21
CA ARG A 212 -6.08 18.66 -0.84
C ARG A 212 -7.08 18.80 -1.99
N GLU A 213 -7.94 17.79 -2.16
CA GLU A 213 -9.17 17.87 -2.93
C GLU A 213 -10.33 17.34 -2.08
N GLU A 214 -11.50 17.95 -2.20
CA GLU A 214 -12.73 17.59 -1.47
C GLU A 214 -13.46 16.39 -2.10
N THR A 215 -12.74 15.58 -2.90
CA THR A 215 -13.26 14.37 -3.53
C THR A 215 -13.56 13.35 -2.43
N LYS A 216 -14.85 13.07 -2.22
CA LYS A 216 -15.31 12.06 -1.27
C LYS A 216 -15.17 10.68 -1.90
N ASN A 217 -14.80 9.70 -1.07
CA ASN A 217 -14.76 8.29 -1.42
C ASN A 217 -15.51 7.52 -0.32
N TRP A 218 -16.70 7.00 -0.67
CA TRP A 218 -17.47 6.14 0.22
C TRP A 218 -17.32 4.69 -0.23
N ARG A 219 -17.10 3.80 0.73
CA ARG A 219 -16.73 2.41 0.47
C ARG A 219 -17.53 1.46 1.33
N ALA A 220 -17.93 0.32 0.77
CA ALA A 220 -18.38 -0.83 1.53
C ALA A 220 -17.62 -2.08 1.12
N VAL A 221 -17.21 -2.87 2.11
CA VAL A 221 -16.46 -4.11 1.89
C VAL A 221 -17.11 -5.24 2.66
N LEU A 222 -17.53 -6.29 1.96
CA LEU A 222 -17.97 -7.54 2.55
C LEU A 222 -16.85 -8.57 2.45
N LEU A 223 -16.48 -9.19 3.57
CA LEU A 223 -15.67 -10.40 3.64
C LEU A 223 -16.59 -11.57 3.99
N THR A 224 -16.79 -12.48 3.04
CA THR A 224 -17.58 -13.68 3.26
C THR A 224 -16.82 -14.68 4.14
N LYS A 225 -17.56 -15.55 4.83
CA LYS A 225 -17.00 -16.68 5.58
C LYS A 225 -16.15 -17.65 4.74
N ASP A 226 -16.27 -17.59 3.42
CA ASP A 226 -15.55 -18.42 2.46
C ASP A 226 -14.30 -17.69 1.92
N GLY A 227 -13.97 -16.51 2.45
CA GLY A 227 -12.79 -15.75 2.06
C GLY A 227 -12.93 -15.00 0.74
N ILE A 228 -14.14 -14.54 0.40
CA ILE A 228 -14.37 -13.66 -0.75
C ILE A 228 -14.56 -12.23 -0.26
N LEU A 229 -13.90 -11.29 -0.93
CA LEU A 229 -14.13 -9.86 -0.77
C LEU A 229 -15.04 -9.35 -1.87
N ILE A 230 -16.05 -8.57 -1.50
CA ILE A 230 -16.88 -7.77 -2.39
C ILE A 230 -16.68 -6.31 -1.96
N ASP A 231 -16.01 -5.53 -2.81
CA ASP A 231 -15.54 -4.18 -2.49
C ASP A 231 -16.17 -3.18 -3.44
N ALA A 232 -17.05 -2.33 -2.91
CA ALA A 232 -17.72 -1.26 -3.64
C ALA A 232 -17.18 0.10 -3.20
N ASN A 233 -16.85 0.95 -4.17
CA ASN A 233 -16.42 2.34 -3.94
C ASN A 233 -17.25 3.29 -4.80
N GLU A 234 -17.51 4.49 -4.28
CA GLU A 234 -18.18 5.55 -5.02
C GLU A 234 -17.63 6.94 -4.67
N TYR A 235 -17.68 7.82 -5.66
CA TYR A 235 -17.17 9.18 -5.56
C TYR A 235 -18.28 10.23 -5.71
N ASN A 236 -18.05 11.42 -5.16
CA ASN A 236 -18.88 12.60 -5.43
C ASN A 236 -18.49 13.33 -6.75
N ALA A 237 -17.65 12.69 -7.56
CA ALA A 237 -17.18 13.13 -8.86
C ALA A 237 -17.28 11.98 -9.88
N ALA A 238 -17.22 12.27 -11.18
CA ALA A 238 -17.36 11.26 -12.22
C ALA A 238 -16.20 10.24 -12.28
N ALA A 239 -15.07 10.52 -11.63
CA ALA A 239 -13.91 9.66 -11.54
C ALA A 239 -13.15 9.93 -10.22
N GLU A 240 -12.32 8.98 -9.81
CA GLU A 240 -11.45 9.09 -8.62
C GLU A 240 -10.53 10.32 -8.67
N LYS A 241 -9.93 10.59 -9.84
CA LYS A 241 -8.94 11.66 -10.03
C LYS A 241 -9.26 12.53 -11.23
N GLY A 242 -8.95 13.83 -11.12
CA GLY A 242 -8.99 14.78 -12.23
C GLY A 242 -10.39 15.16 -12.75
N ALA A 243 -11.45 14.55 -12.23
CA ALA A 243 -12.83 14.95 -12.50
C ALA A 243 -13.27 16.02 -11.49
N ALA A 244 -14.02 17.01 -11.96
CA ALA A 244 -14.63 17.99 -11.06
C ALA A 244 -15.70 17.32 -10.18
N ILE A 245 -15.75 17.74 -8.92
CA ILE A 245 -16.82 17.39 -7.99
C ILE A 245 -18.16 17.83 -8.60
N SER A 246 -19.13 16.92 -8.66
CA SER A 246 -20.40 17.14 -9.33
C SER A 246 -21.59 17.22 -8.35
N ARG A 247 -21.38 16.82 -7.10
CA ARG A 247 -22.36 16.68 -6.03
C ARG A 247 -21.67 16.75 -4.67
N GLU A 248 -22.43 17.04 -3.62
CA GLU A 248 -21.87 17.14 -2.26
C GLU A 248 -21.40 15.78 -1.72
N ASN A 249 -22.25 14.76 -1.84
CA ASN A 249 -21.99 13.40 -1.36
C ASN A 249 -22.09 12.40 -2.51
N PRO A 250 -21.39 11.25 -2.43
CA PRO A 250 -21.64 10.12 -3.31
C PRO A 250 -23.12 9.68 -3.30
N PRO A 251 -23.63 9.09 -4.39
CA PRO A 251 -25.05 8.81 -4.57
C PRO A 251 -25.67 7.84 -3.57
N PHE A 252 -24.94 6.82 -3.13
CA PHE A 252 -25.52 5.74 -2.35
C PHE A 252 -25.39 6.01 -0.86
N SER A 253 -26.49 5.84 -0.13
CA SER A 253 -26.46 5.83 1.33
C SER A 253 -25.67 4.62 1.85
N PRO A 254 -25.15 4.67 3.10
CA PRO A 254 -24.52 3.51 3.74
C PRO A 254 -25.37 2.23 3.70
N ALA A 255 -26.69 2.36 3.83
CA ALA A 255 -27.62 1.23 3.73
C ALA A 255 -27.70 0.66 2.31
N GLN A 256 -27.65 1.51 1.28
CA GLN A 256 -27.62 1.07 -0.12
C GLN A 256 -26.27 0.43 -0.48
N LEU A 257 -25.15 0.97 0.01
CA LEU A 257 -23.84 0.32 -0.14
C LEU A 257 -23.79 -1.06 0.53
N LYS A 258 -24.33 -1.18 1.75
CA LYS A 258 -24.51 -2.48 2.43
C LYS A 258 -25.34 -3.44 1.59
N ALA A 259 -26.50 -3.00 1.10
CA ALA A 259 -27.36 -3.83 0.26
C ALA A 259 -26.65 -4.27 -1.03
N LEU A 260 -25.89 -3.38 -1.67
CA LEU A 260 -25.11 -3.67 -2.86
C LEU A 260 -24.09 -4.78 -2.61
N VAL A 261 -23.21 -4.65 -1.60
CA VAL A 261 -22.15 -5.64 -1.36
C VAL A 261 -22.65 -6.97 -0.79
N THR A 262 -23.85 -6.99 -0.21
CA THR A 262 -24.50 -8.20 0.32
C THR A 262 -25.46 -8.87 -0.66
N ALA A 263 -25.62 -8.33 -1.87
CA ALA A 263 -26.52 -8.89 -2.87
C ALA A 263 -26.14 -10.32 -3.25
N GLU A 264 -27.10 -11.25 -3.20
CA GLU A 264 -26.87 -12.66 -3.54
C GLU A 264 -26.43 -12.85 -5.00
N ALA A 265 -26.75 -11.90 -5.88
CA ALA A 265 -26.39 -11.91 -7.28
C ALA A 265 -24.87 -11.88 -7.54
N TRP A 266 -24.05 -11.50 -6.56
CA TRP A 266 -22.59 -11.60 -6.66
C TRP A 266 -22.06 -13.03 -6.54
N ARG A 267 -22.77 -13.92 -5.84
CA ARG A 267 -22.33 -15.30 -5.57
C ARG A 267 -21.93 -16.10 -6.83
N PRO A 268 -22.76 -16.16 -7.91
CA PRO A 268 -22.37 -16.91 -9.11
C PRO A 268 -21.16 -16.32 -9.84
N LEU A 269 -20.91 -15.01 -9.73
CA LEU A 269 -19.74 -14.37 -10.32
C LEU A 269 -18.49 -14.63 -9.47
N ALA A 270 -18.62 -14.49 -8.14
CA ALA A 270 -17.53 -14.80 -7.20
C ALA A 270 -17.08 -16.27 -7.26
N ALA A 271 -17.98 -17.21 -7.58
CA ALA A 271 -17.64 -18.62 -7.75
C ALA A 271 -16.66 -18.87 -8.93
N GLN A 272 -16.59 -17.96 -9.90
CA GLN A 272 -15.69 -18.05 -11.05
C GLN A 272 -14.28 -17.53 -10.74
N LEU A 273 -14.06 -16.93 -9.56
CA LEU A 273 -12.74 -16.47 -9.17
C LEU A 273 -11.75 -17.65 -9.14
N PRO A 274 -10.59 -17.55 -9.80
CA PRO A 274 -9.60 -18.61 -9.81
C PRO A 274 -9.22 -18.94 -8.38
N GLN A 275 -9.04 -20.23 -8.09
CA GLN A 275 -8.44 -20.62 -6.84
C GLN A 275 -7.04 -20.04 -6.79
N LEU A 276 -6.67 -19.44 -5.66
CA LEU A 276 -5.28 -19.09 -5.45
C LEU A 276 -4.48 -20.40 -5.51
N PRO A 277 -3.32 -20.43 -6.20
CA PRO A 277 -2.48 -21.61 -6.20
C PRO A 277 -2.35 -22.10 -4.77
N GLY A 278 -2.80 -23.33 -4.51
CA GLY A 278 -2.66 -23.92 -3.19
C GLY A 278 -1.20 -23.83 -2.85
N ARG A 279 -0.85 -23.04 -1.83
CA ARG A 279 0.50 -23.05 -1.30
C ARG A 279 0.66 -24.49 -0.79
N THR A 280 1.33 -25.33 -1.57
CA THR A 280 1.75 -26.64 -1.10
C THR A 280 2.47 -26.36 0.20
N ASP A 281 2.02 -27.00 1.28
CA ASP A 281 2.59 -26.94 2.62
C ASP A 281 3.99 -27.61 2.63
N THR A 282 4.85 -27.23 1.69
CA THR A 282 6.26 -27.61 1.63
C THR A 282 6.98 -26.82 2.70
N GLY A 283 6.85 -27.27 3.95
CA GLY A 283 7.57 -26.76 5.11
C GLY A 283 7.15 -25.35 5.50
N LYS A 284 6.53 -25.21 6.67
CA LYS A 284 6.41 -23.94 7.37
C LYS A 284 7.79 -23.29 7.55
N GLU A 285 8.23 -22.46 6.62
CA GLU A 285 8.69 -21.15 7.06
C GLU A 285 7.44 -20.44 7.56
N ARG A 286 7.17 -20.57 8.86
CA ARG A 286 6.28 -19.63 9.53
C ARG A 286 6.85 -18.25 9.19
N SER A 287 6.03 -17.39 8.58
CA SER A 287 6.37 -15.96 8.53
C SER A 287 6.89 -15.56 9.92
N PRO A 288 8.02 -14.84 10.01
CA PRO A 288 8.58 -14.49 11.30
C PRO A 288 7.49 -13.87 12.16
N GLY A 289 7.28 -14.44 13.35
CA GLY A 289 6.17 -13.99 14.20
C GLY A 289 6.35 -12.51 14.51
N VAL A 290 5.28 -11.73 14.32
CA VAL A 290 5.27 -10.31 14.69
C VAL A 290 4.65 -10.15 16.07
N PRO A 291 5.09 -9.17 16.87
CA PRO A 291 4.46 -8.93 18.16
C PRO A 291 3.03 -8.43 17.96
N SER A 292 2.13 -8.84 18.86
CA SER A 292 0.74 -8.37 18.79
C SER A 292 0.62 -6.85 18.98
N ALA A 293 -0.38 -6.23 18.34
CA ALA A 293 -0.70 -4.80 18.49
C ALA A 293 -0.77 -4.37 19.98
N ALA A 294 -1.48 -5.14 20.79
CA ALA A 294 -1.65 -4.88 22.22
C ALA A 294 -0.31 -4.86 22.98
N ALA A 295 0.60 -5.78 22.64
CA ALA A 295 1.90 -5.89 23.29
C ALA A 295 2.84 -4.74 22.87
N VAL A 296 2.82 -4.37 21.58
CA VAL A 296 3.58 -3.21 21.08
C VAL A 296 3.11 -1.92 21.74
N GLN A 297 1.79 -1.67 21.75
CA GLN A 297 1.21 -0.46 22.36
C GLN A 297 1.47 -0.39 23.88
N ALA A 298 1.32 -1.49 24.61
CA ALA A 298 1.59 -1.52 26.04
C ALA A 298 3.07 -1.19 26.34
N THR A 299 3.98 -1.73 25.51
CA THR A 299 5.41 -1.45 25.65
C THR A 299 5.73 0.00 25.31
N LEU A 300 5.19 0.55 24.21
CA LEU A 300 5.34 1.95 23.82
C LEU A 300 4.95 2.89 24.97
N ARG A 301 3.74 2.72 25.52
CA ARG A 301 3.25 3.52 26.65
C ARG A 301 4.15 3.41 27.89
N SER A 302 4.71 2.23 28.15
CA SER A 302 5.62 2.01 29.29
C SER A 302 7.02 2.63 29.11
N LEU A 303 7.34 3.12 27.90
CA LEU A 303 8.63 3.71 27.54
C LEU A 303 8.55 5.22 27.31
N LEU A 304 7.35 5.80 27.37
CA LEU A 304 7.18 7.24 27.26
C LEU A 304 7.90 7.98 28.40
N PRO A 305 8.51 9.14 28.11
CA PRO A 305 9.13 9.95 29.15
C PRO A 305 8.09 10.45 30.17
N LYS A 306 8.56 10.91 31.33
CA LYS A 306 7.69 11.61 32.29
C LYS A 306 7.29 12.97 31.72
N GLY A 307 6.11 13.46 32.08
CA GLY A 307 5.63 14.80 31.71
C GLY A 307 4.79 14.84 30.43
N VAL A 308 4.54 13.70 29.78
CA VAL A 308 3.60 13.59 28.66
C VAL A 308 2.32 12.87 29.08
N THR A 309 1.19 13.29 28.54
CA THR A 309 -0.12 12.65 28.68
C THR A 309 -0.52 12.00 27.36
N VAL A 310 -0.96 10.74 27.38
CA VAL A 310 -1.47 10.07 26.17
C VAL A 310 -2.94 10.46 25.96
N THR A 311 -3.25 11.09 24.84
CA THR A 311 -4.60 11.54 24.47
C THR A 311 -5.28 10.61 23.48
N SER A 312 -4.50 9.88 22.67
CA SER A 312 -4.98 8.84 21.75
C SER A 312 -3.92 7.75 21.55
N HIS A 313 -4.30 6.57 21.08
CA HIS A 313 -3.38 5.49 20.76
C HIS A 313 -4.03 4.47 19.81
N GLY A 314 -3.20 3.75 19.06
CA GLY A 314 -3.66 2.74 18.12
C GLY A 314 -2.52 1.97 17.46
N GLY A 315 -2.81 1.39 16.31
CA GLY A 315 -1.91 0.50 15.54
C GLY A 315 -2.34 -0.96 15.52
N GLY A 316 -1.57 -1.79 14.84
CA GLY A 316 -1.84 -3.20 14.55
C GLY A 316 -0.63 -4.09 14.85
N ASP A 317 -0.67 -5.34 14.39
CA ASP A 317 0.43 -6.28 14.69
C ASP A 317 1.76 -5.73 14.12
N GLY A 318 2.84 -5.86 14.90
CA GLY A 318 4.16 -5.33 14.57
C GLY A 318 4.33 -3.82 14.74
N HIS A 319 3.29 -3.04 15.01
CA HIS A 319 3.40 -1.58 15.10
C HIS A 319 2.45 -0.96 16.13
N GLY A 320 2.64 0.32 16.44
CA GLY A 320 1.81 1.02 17.41
C GLY A 320 2.08 2.51 17.40
N TYR A 321 1.13 3.30 17.91
CA TYR A 321 1.36 4.72 18.10
C TYR A 321 0.61 5.24 19.32
N VAL A 322 1.03 6.43 19.76
CA VAL A 322 0.34 7.27 20.74
C VAL A 322 0.31 8.71 20.23
N VAL A 323 -0.74 9.45 20.55
CA VAL A 323 -0.71 10.91 20.53
C VAL A 323 -0.46 11.36 21.96
N VAL A 324 0.60 12.13 22.15
CA VAL A 324 1.01 12.67 23.45
C VAL A 324 0.84 14.18 23.50
N ASP A 325 0.61 14.71 24.69
CA ASP A 325 0.56 16.14 24.96
C ASP A 325 1.37 16.44 26.24
N ASP A 326 2.33 17.36 26.14
CA ASP A 326 3.19 17.85 27.22
C ASP A 326 2.74 19.23 27.75
N GLY A 327 1.59 19.73 27.27
CA GLY A 327 1.05 21.04 27.61
C GLY A 327 1.24 22.10 26.52
N GLU A 328 2.00 21.82 25.46
CA GLU A 328 2.14 22.72 24.31
C GLU A 328 1.46 22.20 23.03
N GLY A 329 0.61 21.18 23.18
CA GLY A 329 -0.24 20.65 22.12
C GLY A 329 0.16 19.24 21.67
N PRO A 330 -0.69 18.58 20.87
CA PRO A 330 -0.54 17.17 20.57
C PRO A 330 0.63 16.86 19.64
N SER A 331 1.21 15.68 19.83
CA SER A 331 2.32 15.15 19.04
C SER A 331 2.15 13.63 18.86
N LEU A 332 2.14 13.18 17.61
CA LEU A 332 2.06 11.77 17.25
C LEU A 332 3.43 11.11 17.42
N VAL A 333 3.50 10.00 18.14
CA VAL A 333 4.69 9.14 18.30
C VAL A 333 4.34 7.73 17.86
N GLY A 334 5.04 7.21 16.86
CA GLY A 334 4.82 5.87 16.32
C GLY A 334 6.01 4.95 16.49
N VAL A 335 5.77 3.64 16.46
CA VAL A 335 6.80 2.60 16.46
C VAL A 335 6.44 1.45 15.51
N ASP A 336 7.45 0.98 14.78
CA ASP A 336 7.47 -0.31 14.09
C ASP A 336 8.47 -1.24 14.77
N VAL A 337 8.06 -2.49 15.00
CA VAL A 337 8.88 -3.54 15.62
C VAL A 337 8.90 -4.74 14.69
N GLN A 338 10.08 -5.02 14.14
CA GLN A 338 10.31 -6.06 13.14
C GLN A 338 11.32 -7.08 13.71
N PRO A 339 10.87 -8.20 14.30
CA PRO A 339 11.74 -9.20 14.92
C PRO A 339 12.70 -9.88 13.93
N THR A 340 12.30 -9.96 12.67
CA THR A 340 13.15 -10.36 11.55
C THR A 340 12.86 -9.41 10.41
N ALA A 341 13.68 -8.38 10.29
CA ALA A 341 13.52 -7.35 9.29
C ALA A 341 14.08 -7.86 7.95
N GLY A 342 13.30 -8.68 7.25
CA GLY A 342 13.65 -9.23 5.92
C GLY A 342 15.00 -9.96 5.87
N LYS A 343 15.58 -10.06 4.66
CA LYS A 343 17.01 -10.36 4.56
C LYS A 343 17.75 -9.11 5.00
N ILE A 344 18.66 -9.27 5.96
CA ILE A 344 19.43 -8.15 6.53
C ILE A 344 20.09 -7.30 5.42
N ASP A 345 20.53 -7.93 4.34
CA ASP A 345 21.12 -7.25 3.19
C ASP A 345 20.16 -6.26 2.51
N ASP A 346 18.87 -6.60 2.39
CA ASP A 346 17.85 -5.76 1.73
C ASP A 346 17.57 -4.47 2.51
N ILE A 347 17.77 -4.48 3.83
CA ILE A 347 17.55 -3.32 4.69
C ILE A 347 18.86 -2.66 5.15
N ALA A 348 20.01 -3.31 4.96
CA ALA A 348 21.30 -2.79 5.37
C ALA A 348 21.63 -1.48 4.65
N GLU A 349 21.17 -1.32 3.41
CA GLU A 349 21.30 -0.08 2.62
C GLU A 349 20.64 1.12 3.30
N LEU A 350 19.52 0.91 4.02
CA LEU A 350 18.85 1.97 4.79
C LEU A 350 19.76 2.54 5.87
N PHE A 351 20.71 1.73 6.38
CA PHE A 351 21.69 2.07 7.41
C PHE A 351 23.07 2.34 6.82
N THR A 352 23.10 3.04 5.68
CA THR A 352 24.31 3.62 5.09
C THR A 352 24.22 5.15 5.07
N GLY A 353 25.37 5.82 4.95
CA GLY A 353 25.46 7.28 4.78
C GLY A 353 25.62 8.09 6.07
N ALA A 354 25.59 9.41 5.91
CA ALA A 354 25.73 10.36 7.02
C ALA A 354 24.50 10.26 7.96
N GLY A 355 24.73 10.19 9.26
CA GLY A 355 23.68 10.05 10.28
C GLY A 355 23.45 8.63 10.79
N VAL A 356 24.23 7.66 10.31
CA VAL A 356 24.26 6.29 10.86
C VAL A 356 25.42 6.14 11.83
N VAL A 357 25.13 5.60 13.01
CA VAL A 357 26.12 5.26 14.05
C VAL A 357 26.02 3.78 14.37
N THR A 358 27.16 3.10 14.42
CA THR A 358 27.24 1.72 14.91
C THR A 358 27.64 1.73 16.38
N LEU A 359 26.81 1.11 17.23
CA LEU A 359 27.07 0.93 18.64
C LEU A 359 28.09 -0.21 18.89
N PRO A 360 28.70 -0.29 20.10
CA PRO A 360 29.68 -1.34 20.41
C PRO A 360 29.17 -2.78 20.28
N ASP A 361 27.85 -2.99 20.41
CA ASP A 361 27.20 -4.29 20.24
C ASP A 361 26.87 -4.61 18.77
N GLY A 362 27.29 -3.76 17.83
CA GLY A 362 27.02 -3.89 16.40
C GLY A 362 25.67 -3.34 15.96
N THR A 363 24.82 -2.85 16.88
CA THR A 363 23.54 -2.23 16.52
C THR A 363 23.78 -0.96 15.71
N LYS A 364 23.20 -0.88 14.51
CA LYS A 364 23.18 0.33 13.70
C LYS A 364 22.02 1.22 14.13
N VAL A 365 22.27 2.52 14.25
CA VAL A 365 21.27 3.52 14.62
C VAL A 365 21.30 4.63 13.59
N LYS A 366 20.15 4.91 12.96
CA LYS A 366 19.97 6.01 12.02
C LYS A 366 19.02 7.03 12.61
N SER A 367 19.42 8.30 12.59
CA SER A 367 18.63 9.41 13.10
C SER A 367 18.33 10.39 11.97
N THR A 368 17.06 10.74 11.78
CA THR A 368 16.61 11.60 10.67
C THR A 368 15.67 12.67 11.18
N GLN A 369 15.81 13.88 10.66
CA GLN A 369 14.82 14.96 10.76
C GLN A 369 14.52 15.45 9.35
N GLN A 370 13.24 15.49 8.99
CA GLN A 370 12.81 15.89 7.65
C GLN A 370 11.40 16.50 7.68
N PRO A 371 10.98 17.20 6.61
CA PRO A 371 9.57 17.59 6.46
C PRO A 371 8.64 16.38 6.47
N GLY A 372 7.41 16.58 6.96
CA GLY A 372 6.35 15.58 6.86
C GLY A 372 5.90 15.37 5.40
N GLU A 373 5.44 14.16 5.09
CA GLU A 373 5.17 13.74 3.71
C GLU A 373 3.67 13.55 3.41
N LYS A 374 2.80 13.72 4.42
CA LYS A 374 1.36 13.40 4.32
C LYS A 374 0.45 14.62 4.18
N GLY A 375 1.00 15.74 3.71
CA GLY A 375 0.23 16.93 3.33
C GLY A 375 -0.10 17.91 4.46
N GLY A 376 0.20 17.59 5.73
CA GLY A 376 0.03 18.53 6.84
C GLY A 376 0.97 19.74 6.73
N GLU A 377 0.42 20.94 6.75
CA GLU A 377 1.20 22.19 6.71
C GLU A 377 2.14 22.29 7.91
N GLY A 378 3.42 22.58 7.67
CA GLY A 378 4.41 22.76 8.73
C GLY A 378 4.77 21.49 9.52
N VAL A 379 4.28 20.32 9.10
CA VAL A 379 4.59 19.06 9.78
C VAL A 379 6.07 18.71 9.57
N VAL A 380 6.74 18.33 10.66
CA VAL A 380 8.08 17.74 10.64
C VAL A 380 8.00 16.30 11.13
N TRP A 381 8.92 15.49 10.64
CA TRP A 381 9.05 14.09 10.97
C TRP A 381 10.45 13.81 11.49
N TRP A 382 10.52 13.43 12.75
CA TRP A 382 11.75 13.00 13.41
C TRP A 382 11.71 11.49 13.58
N SER A 383 12.81 10.80 13.30
CA SER A 383 12.85 9.34 13.41
C SER A 383 14.19 8.82 13.91
N VAL A 384 14.11 7.71 14.65
CA VAL A 384 15.25 6.88 15.01
C VAL A 384 14.96 5.45 14.62
N ASP A 385 15.76 4.93 13.71
CA ASP A 385 15.71 3.55 13.23
C ASP A 385 16.90 2.78 13.79
N THR A 386 16.69 1.55 14.21
CA THR A 386 17.71 0.69 14.82
C THR A 386 17.69 -0.68 14.17
N LEU A 387 18.87 -1.25 13.92
CA LEU A 387 19.01 -2.59 13.35
C LEU A 387 20.13 -3.34 14.09
N THR A 388 19.79 -4.43 14.75
CA THR A 388 20.79 -5.29 15.42
C THR A 388 21.50 -6.20 14.40
N PRO A 389 22.69 -6.74 14.73
CA PRO A 389 23.38 -7.70 13.85
C PRO A 389 22.55 -8.94 13.52
N GLU A 390 21.61 -9.31 14.39
CA GLU A 390 20.70 -10.45 14.22
C GLU A 390 19.46 -10.14 13.38
N GLY A 391 19.31 -8.91 12.89
CA GLY A 391 18.20 -8.50 12.02
C GLY A 391 16.94 -8.03 12.75
N PHE A 392 17.04 -7.71 14.05
CA PHE A 392 15.95 -7.10 14.80
C PHE A 392 15.91 -5.59 14.55
N ARG A 393 14.79 -5.07 14.01
CA ARG A 393 14.64 -3.65 13.71
C ARG A 393 13.55 -2.99 14.55
N VAL A 394 13.84 -1.79 15.07
CA VAL A 394 12.85 -0.91 15.69
C VAL A 394 12.99 0.47 15.09
N ALA A 395 11.91 0.98 14.49
CA ALA A 395 11.83 2.33 13.97
C ALA A 395 10.83 3.13 14.79
N VAL A 396 11.28 4.19 15.44
CA VAL A 396 10.44 5.13 16.19
C VAL A 396 10.36 6.44 15.43
N SER A 397 9.17 7.01 15.34
CA SER A 397 8.91 8.31 14.74
C SER A 397 8.21 9.24 15.70
N ALA A 398 8.39 10.55 15.51
CA ALA A 398 7.54 11.56 16.12
C ALA A 398 7.26 12.72 15.17
N PHE A 399 6.07 13.31 15.32
CA PHE A 399 5.56 14.42 14.54
C PHE A 399 5.06 15.53 15.46
N ASN A 400 5.16 16.78 15.01
CA ASN A 400 4.68 17.99 15.70
C ASN A 400 3.17 18.26 15.50
N SER A 401 2.39 17.20 15.26
CA SER A 401 0.95 17.22 15.03
C SER A 401 0.33 15.92 15.55
N ASP A 402 -0.98 15.91 15.82
CA ASP A 402 -1.74 14.72 16.21
C ASP A 402 -1.92 13.71 15.07
N ALA A 403 -1.82 14.17 13.82
CA ALA A 403 -1.82 13.34 12.62
C ALA A 403 -0.97 14.00 11.51
N GLN A 404 -0.32 13.19 10.68
CA GLN A 404 0.62 13.69 9.66
C GLN A 404 -0.05 14.51 8.55
N TYR A 405 -1.36 14.35 8.36
CA TYR A 405 -2.15 15.06 7.35
C TYR A 405 -2.78 16.37 7.87
N LYS A 406 -2.66 16.64 9.17
CA LYS A 406 -3.14 17.89 9.78
C LYS A 406 -2.00 18.89 9.92
N ALA A 407 -2.32 20.17 9.83
CA ALA A 407 -1.37 21.24 10.08
C ALA A 407 -0.72 21.09 11.47
N ALA A 408 0.57 21.37 11.55
CA ALA A 408 1.30 21.34 12.81
C ALA A 408 0.77 22.39 13.80
N THR A 409 0.65 21.99 15.06
CA THR A 409 0.24 22.89 16.15
C THR A 409 1.43 23.46 16.92
N ARG A 410 2.64 22.98 16.60
CA ARG A 410 3.91 23.32 17.27
C ARG A 410 5.10 23.13 16.32
N ASN A 411 6.27 23.67 16.66
CA ASN A 411 7.43 23.66 15.75
C ASN A 411 8.16 22.30 15.71
N GLU A 412 8.20 21.58 16.84
CA GLU A 412 8.94 20.33 17.00
C GLU A 412 8.07 19.27 17.68
N PRO A 413 8.33 17.97 17.47
CA PRO A 413 7.62 16.92 18.21
C PRO A 413 7.84 17.02 19.72
N ALA A 414 6.89 16.53 20.51
CA ALA A 414 6.97 16.56 21.98
C ALA A 414 8.13 15.73 22.54
N LEU A 415 8.64 14.77 21.76
CA LEU A 415 9.78 13.94 22.14
C LEU A 415 11.05 14.39 21.41
N THR A 416 12.12 14.56 22.17
CA THR A 416 13.44 14.91 21.63
C THR A 416 14.07 13.74 20.88
N MET A 417 15.04 14.00 20.00
CA MET A 417 15.80 12.94 19.32
C MET A 417 16.47 11.95 20.30
N GLU A 418 16.92 12.43 21.47
CA GLU A 418 17.49 11.57 22.50
C GLU A 418 16.44 10.64 23.12
N GLN A 419 15.22 11.16 23.37
CA GLN A 419 14.12 10.34 23.87
C GLN A 419 13.68 9.31 22.83
N LEU A 420 13.55 9.69 21.55
CA LEU A 420 13.24 8.74 20.47
C LEU A 420 14.29 7.64 20.37
N LYS A 421 15.58 8.00 20.51
CA LYS A 421 16.67 7.02 20.53
C LYS A 421 16.60 6.09 21.73
N ALA A 422 16.27 6.60 22.92
CA ALA A 422 16.08 5.78 24.11
C ALA A 422 14.89 4.81 23.97
N LEU A 423 13.80 5.25 23.35
CA LEU A 423 12.67 4.38 23.00
C LEU A 423 13.10 3.29 22.02
N ALA A 424 13.74 3.64 20.91
CA ALA A 424 14.13 2.69 19.86
C ALA A 424 15.11 1.61 20.37
N LEU A 425 16.07 2.01 21.22
CA LEU A 425 17.09 1.10 21.80
C LEU A 425 16.60 0.30 23.02
N SER A 426 15.35 0.44 23.43
CA SER A 426 14.86 -0.22 24.64
C SER A 426 14.91 -1.74 24.52
N PRO A 427 15.51 -2.46 25.48
CA PRO A 427 15.55 -3.92 25.47
C PRO A 427 14.17 -4.55 25.70
N LYS A 428 13.14 -3.76 26.06
CA LYS A 428 11.77 -4.26 26.21
C LYS A 428 11.20 -4.79 24.89
N TRP A 429 11.58 -4.23 23.75
CA TRP A 429 11.09 -4.67 22.44
C TRP A 429 11.44 -6.12 22.13
N ARG A 430 12.64 -6.56 22.51
CA ARG A 430 13.11 -7.95 22.31
C ARG A 430 12.39 -8.97 23.20
N LYS A 431 11.64 -8.51 24.21
CA LYS A 431 10.90 -9.37 25.15
C LYS A 431 9.43 -9.56 24.76
N LEU A 432 9.01 -8.98 23.64
CA LEU A 432 7.64 -9.08 23.19
C LEU A 432 7.31 -10.51 22.74
N PRO A 433 6.14 -11.06 23.13
CA PRO A 433 5.68 -12.34 22.59
C PRO A 433 5.37 -12.17 21.11
N LEU A 434 5.88 -13.10 20.30
CA LEU A 434 5.62 -13.16 18.86
C LEU A 434 4.39 -14.05 18.60
N LYS A 435 3.56 -13.64 17.63
CA LYS A 435 2.39 -14.43 17.18
C LYS A 435 2.77 -15.49 16.17
#